data_AF-A0A1I3T192-F1
#
_entry.id   AF-A0A1I3T192-F1
#
_cell.length_a   1.000
_cell.length_b   1.000
_cell.length_c   1.000
_cell.angle_alpha   90.00
_cell.angle_beta   90.00
_cell.angle_gamma   90.00
#
_symmetry.space_group_name_H-M   'P 1'
#
loop_
_entity.id
_entity.type
_entity.pdbx_description
1 polymer ?
#
loop_
_entity_poly.entity_id
_entity_poly.type
_entity_poly.pdbx_seq_one_letter_code
_entity_poly.pdbx_strand_id
1 'polypeptide(L)'
;MQNTAGYTADPVEMNGYDYREKWGVHVPLTPLDIHNKEFSTGFRGYNIDEVNEFLDQVIKDFELLIKEKKEMEERIAILNERVDHYKSLEENLSKSILVAQETAEDVKSNARKEAQLILKEAEKNADRIVNEALAKSRKIAIEIEELKKRASVYRMRFRTLLEAQLEMLENGAWDDIEQADSAVAVE
;
A
#
# COMPACT_ATOMS: atom_id res chain seq x y z
N MET A 1 51.59 -2.14 -50.54
CA MET A 1 51.65 -1.62 -49.16
C MET A 1 50.97 -2.65 -48.28
N GLN A 2 51.79 -3.43 -47.55
CA GLN A 2 51.35 -4.52 -46.69
C GLN A 2 50.80 -3.95 -45.40
N ASN A 3 49.59 -4.36 -45.02
CA ASN A 3 48.99 -3.98 -43.74
C ASN A 3 49.18 -5.14 -42.76
N THR A 4 50.28 -5.11 -42.02
CA THR A 4 50.58 -6.02 -40.91
C THR A 4 49.93 -5.48 -39.64
N ALA A 5 48.62 -5.68 -39.50
CA ALA A 5 47.95 -5.45 -38.23
C ALA A 5 48.13 -6.70 -37.37
N GLY A 6 49.14 -6.67 -36.50
CA GLY A 6 49.34 -7.70 -35.47
C GLY A 6 48.10 -7.79 -34.57
N TYR A 7 47.64 -9.02 -34.33
CA TYR A 7 46.53 -9.30 -33.44
C TYR A 7 46.99 -9.12 -31.99
N THR A 8 46.92 -7.90 -31.48
CA THR A 8 47.04 -7.64 -30.04
C THR A 8 45.68 -7.95 -29.43
N ALA A 9 45.55 -9.12 -28.80
CA ALA A 9 44.38 -9.42 -27.98
C ALA A 9 44.28 -8.37 -26.87
N ASP A 10 43.16 -7.64 -26.84
CA ASP A 10 42.88 -6.68 -25.78
C ASP A 10 42.91 -7.38 -24.41
N PRO A 11 43.46 -6.73 -23.37
CA PRO A 11 43.61 -7.35 -22.06
C PRO A 11 42.24 -7.60 -21.43
N VAL A 12 41.95 -8.86 -21.10
CA VAL A 12 40.84 -9.20 -20.20
C VAL A 12 41.32 -8.89 -18.78
N GLU A 13 41.16 -7.65 -18.34
CA GLU A 13 41.37 -7.27 -16.95
C GLU A 13 40.28 -7.93 -16.09
N MET A 14 40.60 -9.09 -15.53
CA MET A 14 39.91 -9.61 -14.35
C MET A 14 40.89 -9.60 -13.18
N ASN A 15 40.53 -8.85 -12.12
CA ASN A 15 41.22 -8.81 -10.83
C ASN A 15 42.67 -8.30 -10.82
N GLY A 16 43.08 -7.46 -11.79
CA GLY A 16 44.35 -6.72 -11.70
C GLY A 16 45.63 -7.59 -11.70
N TYR A 17 45.54 -8.84 -12.12
CA TYR A 17 46.68 -9.75 -12.26
C TYR A 17 46.98 -9.98 -13.74
N ASP A 18 48.21 -9.65 -14.18
CA ASP A 18 48.71 -10.11 -15.47
C ASP A 18 49.03 -11.61 -15.37
N TYR A 19 48.10 -12.43 -15.86
CA TYR A 19 48.22 -13.89 -15.84
C TYR A 19 49.37 -14.43 -16.73
N ARG A 20 50.03 -13.58 -17.55
CA ARG A 20 51.21 -13.97 -18.33
C ARG A 20 52.40 -14.31 -17.43
N GLU A 21 52.59 -13.58 -16.33
CA GLU A 21 53.77 -13.75 -15.46
C GLU A 21 53.68 -14.98 -14.54
N LYS A 22 52.48 -15.36 -14.08
CA LYS A 22 52.31 -16.37 -13.01
C LYS A 22 52.34 -17.82 -13.49
N TRP A 23 52.00 -18.07 -14.75
CA TRP A 23 51.88 -19.43 -15.31
C TRP A 23 52.69 -19.67 -16.58
N GLY A 24 53.51 -18.70 -17.00
CA GLY A 24 54.27 -18.81 -18.25
C GLY A 24 53.35 -19.11 -19.43
N VAL A 25 52.22 -18.42 -19.52
CA VAL A 25 51.24 -18.63 -20.59
C VAL A 25 51.88 -18.11 -21.88
N HIS A 26 52.52 -19.04 -22.59
CA HIS A 26 53.03 -18.81 -23.93
C HIS A 26 51.86 -18.33 -24.79
N VAL A 27 52.10 -17.29 -25.60
CA VAL A 27 51.13 -16.89 -26.64
C VAL A 27 50.82 -18.16 -27.43
N PRO A 28 49.55 -18.63 -27.45
CA PRO A 28 49.21 -19.86 -28.15
C PRO A 28 49.60 -19.68 -29.61
N LEU A 29 50.30 -20.67 -30.16
CA LEU A 29 50.72 -20.67 -31.56
C LEU A 29 49.52 -20.32 -32.44
N THR A 30 49.66 -19.30 -33.27
CA THR A 30 48.63 -19.00 -34.26
C THR A 30 48.75 -19.99 -35.42
N PRO A 31 47.66 -20.23 -36.17
CA PRO A 31 47.73 -20.98 -37.43
C PRO A 31 48.85 -20.47 -38.36
N LEU A 32 49.06 -19.15 -38.36
CA LEU A 32 50.13 -18.49 -39.12
C LEU A 32 51.54 -18.80 -38.57
N ASP A 33 51.70 -18.91 -37.25
CA ASP A 33 52.98 -19.30 -36.62
C ASP A 33 53.35 -20.75 -36.92
N ILE A 34 52.35 -21.63 -37.05
CA ILE A 34 52.53 -23.04 -37.43
C ILE A 34 52.91 -23.12 -38.92
N HIS A 35 52.23 -22.37 -39.78
CA HIS A 35 52.52 -22.31 -41.22
C HIS A 35 53.93 -21.78 -41.52
N ASN A 36 54.39 -20.76 -40.79
CA ASN A 36 55.70 -20.13 -41.02
C ASN A 36 56.84 -20.84 -40.28
N LYS A 37 56.57 -21.99 -39.65
CA LYS A 37 57.57 -22.70 -38.86
C LYS A 37 58.51 -23.50 -39.74
N GLU A 38 59.77 -23.09 -39.81
CA GLU A 38 60.83 -23.88 -40.44
C GLU A 38 61.53 -24.80 -39.43
N PHE A 39 61.80 -26.03 -39.85
CA PHE A 39 62.54 -27.04 -39.07
C PHE A 39 63.90 -27.31 -39.71
N SER A 40 64.94 -27.48 -38.90
CA SER A 40 66.28 -27.85 -39.38
C SER A 40 66.35 -29.32 -39.80
N THR A 41 67.02 -29.62 -40.90
CA THR A 41 67.21 -31.00 -41.40
C THR A 41 68.43 -31.67 -40.77
N GLY A 42 68.31 -32.94 -40.34
CA GLY A 42 69.41 -33.75 -39.78
C GLY A 42 69.60 -35.08 -40.51
N PHE A 43 70.75 -35.75 -40.31
CA PHE A 43 71.14 -37.01 -40.99
C PHE A 43 70.14 -38.18 -40.77
N ARG A 44 69.25 -38.07 -39.78
CA ARG A 44 68.02 -38.86 -39.60
C ARG A 44 66.93 -37.91 -39.12
N GLY A 45 65.79 -37.88 -39.81
CA GLY A 45 64.66 -37.00 -39.48
C GLY A 45 63.34 -37.57 -39.98
N TYR A 46 62.24 -36.94 -39.59
CA TYR A 46 60.91 -37.28 -40.10
C TYR A 46 60.79 -36.95 -41.59
N ASN A 47 59.88 -37.63 -42.28
CA ASN A 47 59.55 -37.33 -43.66
C ASN A 47 58.90 -35.95 -43.73
N ILE A 48 59.48 -35.03 -44.50
CA ILE A 48 59.07 -33.64 -44.60
C ILE A 48 57.64 -33.53 -45.16
N ASP A 49 57.28 -34.35 -46.14
CA ASP A 49 55.97 -34.30 -46.78
C ASP A 49 54.85 -34.75 -45.81
N GLU A 50 55.08 -35.83 -45.07
CA GLU A 50 54.13 -36.32 -44.05
C GLU A 50 53.97 -35.33 -42.89
N VAL A 51 55.06 -34.68 -42.47
CA VAL A 51 55.02 -33.65 -41.43
C VAL A 51 54.24 -32.43 -41.91
N ASN A 52 54.46 -31.97 -43.14
CA ASN A 52 53.73 -30.84 -43.70
C ASN A 52 52.22 -31.14 -43.84
N GLU A 53 51.85 -32.33 -44.32
CA GLU A 53 50.45 -32.73 -44.43
C GLU A 53 49.76 -32.80 -43.05
N PHE A 54 50.47 -33.27 -42.02
CA PHE A 54 49.99 -33.23 -40.65
C PHE A 54 49.87 -31.78 -40.11
N LEU A 55 50.85 -30.92 -40.37
CA LEU A 55 50.81 -29.51 -39.95
C LEU A 55 49.64 -28.76 -40.62
N ASP A 56 49.34 -29.03 -41.88
CA ASP A 56 48.18 -28.46 -42.58
C ASP A 56 46.85 -28.88 -41.92
N GLN A 57 46.75 -30.13 -41.44
CA GLN A 57 45.59 -30.60 -40.69
C GLN A 57 45.50 -29.90 -39.32
N VAL A 58 46.62 -29.78 -38.61
CA VAL A 58 46.69 -29.07 -37.31
C VAL A 58 46.29 -27.60 -37.47
N ILE A 59 46.73 -26.93 -38.54
CA ILE A 59 46.37 -25.54 -38.86
C ILE A 59 44.86 -25.40 -39.01
N LYS A 60 44.22 -26.27 -39.81
CA LYS A 60 42.75 -26.25 -40.01
C LYS A 60 41.99 -26.47 -38.71
N ASP A 61 42.41 -27.44 -37.91
CA ASP A 61 41.76 -27.75 -36.63
C ASP A 61 41.94 -26.60 -35.63
N PHE A 62 43.10 -25.93 -35.62
CA PHE A 62 43.34 -24.73 -34.81
C PHE A 62 42.46 -23.55 -35.23
N GLU A 63 42.33 -23.30 -36.54
CA GLU A 63 41.43 -22.26 -37.05
C GLU A 63 39.98 -22.50 -36.64
N LEU A 64 39.52 -23.76 -36.73
CA LEU A 64 38.19 -24.15 -36.29
C LEU A 64 38.00 -23.91 -34.78
N LEU A 65 38.96 -24.34 -33.95
CA LEU A 65 38.91 -24.14 -32.49
C LEU A 65 38.90 -22.65 -32.11
N ILE A 66 39.69 -21.81 -32.79
CA ILE A 66 39.70 -20.36 -32.55
C ILE A 66 38.33 -19.76 -32.89
N LYS A 67 37.74 -20.18 -34.01
CA LYS A 67 36.40 -19.72 -34.41
C LYS A 67 35.33 -20.15 -33.40
N GLU A 68 35.31 -21.42 -33.01
CA GLU A 68 34.36 -21.93 -32.02
C GLU A 68 34.51 -21.26 -30.67
N LYS A 69 35.75 -21.03 -30.21
CA LYS A 69 36.04 -20.29 -28.98
C LYS A 69 35.42 -18.89 -29.04
N LYS A 70 35.65 -18.16 -30.14
CA LYS A 70 35.09 -16.82 -30.32
C LYS A 70 33.56 -16.84 -30.29
N GLU A 71 32.93 -17.78 -30.99
CA GLU A 71 31.46 -17.93 -30.97
C GLU A 71 30.93 -18.25 -29.56
N MET A 72 31.65 -19.08 -28.78
CA MET A 72 31.28 -19.36 -27.39
C MET A 72 31.45 -18.15 -26.48
N GLU A 73 32.54 -17.40 -26.62
CA GLU A 73 32.79 -16.16 -25.86
C GLU A 73 31.70 -15.12 -26.13
N GLU A 74 31.30 -14.94 -27.40
CA GLU A 74 30.18 -14.06 -27.77
C GLU A 74 28.86 -14.53 -27.14
N ARG A 75 28.57 -15.84 -27.16
CA ARG A 75 27.37 -16.39 -26.52
C ARG A 75 27.37 -16.19 -25.01
N ILE A 76 28.51 -16.39 -24.35
CA ILE A 76 28.66 -16.18 -22.91
C ILE A 76 28.41 -14.70 -22.57
N ALA A 77 28.96 -13.77 -23.36
CA ALA A 77 28.73 -12.34 -23.16
C ALA A 77 27.23 -11.99 -23.22
N ILE A 78 26.52 -12.47 -24.23
CA ILE A 78 25.07 -12.24 -24.39
C ILE A 78 24.27 -12.87 -23.23
N LEU A 79 24.63 -14.09 -22.82
CA LEU A 79 23.95 -14.76 -21.71
C LEU A 79 24.16 -14.03 -20.39
N ASN A 80 25.38 -13.54 -20.13
CA ASN A 80 25.69 -12.75 -18.94
C ASN A 80 24.88 -11.45 -18.90
N GLU A 81 24.78 -10.73 -20.03
CA GLU A 81 23.95 -9.52 -20.12
C GLU A 81 22.48 -9.81 -19.80
N ARG A 82 21.93 -10.92 -20.32
CA ARG A 82 20.54 -11.34 -20.00
C ARG A 82 20.38 -11.70 -18.53
N VAL A 83 21.35 -12.39 -17.93
CA VAL A 83 21.34 -12.72 -16.50
C VAL A 83 21.32 -11.45 -15.66
N ASP A 84 22.15 -10.47 -15.99
CA ASP A 84 22.22 -9.20 -15.25
C ASP A 84 20.93 -8.37 -15.42
N HIS A 85 20.35 -8.39 -16.63
CA HIS A 85 19.03 -7.80 -16.86
C HIS A 85 17.96 -8.44 -15.96
N TYR A 86 17.89 -9.78 -15.91
CA TYR A 86 16.92 -10.49 -15.07
C TYR A 86 17.13 -10.26 -13.58
N LYS A 87 18.39 -10.19 -13.11
CA LYS A 87 18.70 -9.84 -11.72
C LYS A 87 18.19 -8.44 -11.37
N SER A 88 18.40 -7.45 -12.25
CA SER A 88 17.90 -6.10 -12.02
C SER A 88 16.37 -6.05 -11.98
N LEU A 89 15.72 -6.86 -12.83
CA LEU A 89 14.27 -6.95 -12.88
C LEU A 89 13.71 -7.60 -11.61
N GLU A 90 14.33 -8.69 -11.14
CA GLU A 90 13.99 -9.36 -9.88
C GLU A 90 14.14 -8.40 -8.70
N GLU A 91 15.25 -7.66 -8.62
CA GLU A 91 15.48 -6.69 -7.55
C GLU A 91 14.42 -5.59 -7.54
N ASN A 92 14.09 -5.04 -8.71
CA ASN A 92 13.05 -4.02 -8.85
C ASN A 92 11.65 -4.56 -8.50
N LEU A 93 11.35 -5.79 -8.90
CA LEU A 93 10.10 -6.45 -8.57
C LEU A 93 9.99 -6.70 -7.06
N SER A 94 11.06 -7.20 -6.44
CA SER A 94 11.13 -7.43 -4.99
C SER A 94 10.93 -6.13 -4.19
N LYS A 95 11.60 -5.05 -4.60
CA LYS A 95 11.39 -3.70 -4.03
C LYS A 95 9.94 -3.24 -4.18
N SER A 96 9.35 -3.42 -5.37
CA SER A 96 7.97 -3.01 -5.64
C SER A 96 6.97 -3.78 -4.77
N ILE A 97 7.16 -5.09 -4.59
CA ILE A 97 6.34 -5.93 -3.71
C ILE A 97 6.44 -5.46 -2.26
N LEU A 98 7.66 -5.17 -1.80
CA LEU A 98 7.88 -4.70 -0.43
C LEU A 98 7.18 -3.37 -0.16
N VAL A 99 7.31 -2.39 -1.08
CA VAL A 99 6.62 -1.09 -0.98
C VAL A 99 5.11 -1.27 -1.02
N ALA A 100 4.59 -2.15 -1.90
CA ALA A 100 3.17 -2.44 -1.97
C ALA A 100 2.64 -3.06 -0.66
N GLN A 101 3.42 -3.96 -0.04
CA GLN A 101 3.06 -4.58 1.23
C GLN A 101 3.08 -3.57 2.40
N GLU A 102 4.11 -2.73 2.47
CA GLU A 102 4.22 -1.65 3.47
C GLU A 102 3.03 -0.69 3.34
N THR A 103 2.75 -0.22 2.11
CA THR A 103 1.62 0.66 1.82
C THR A 103 0.29 0.01 2.21
N ALA A 104 0.11 -1.28 1.93
CA ALA A 104 -1.11 -2.00 2.29
C ALA A 104 -1.31 -2.09 3.82
N GLU A 105 -0.23 -2.37 4.57
CA GLU A 105 -0.30 -2.40 6.04
C GLU A 105 -0.52 -1.00 6.63
N ASP A 106 0.08 0.05 6.06
CA ASP A 106 -0.16 1.44 6.46
C ASP A 106 -1.62 1.86 6.24
N VAL A 107 -2.18 1.58 5.06
CA VAL A 107 -3.59 1.86 4.76
C VAL A 107 -4.50 1.13 5.74
N LYS A 108 -4.23 -0.15 6.02
CA LYS A 108 -5.01 -0.96 6.96
C LYS A 108 -4.89 -0.46 8.40
N SER A 109 -3.69 -0.05 8.83
CA SER A 109 -3.43 0.52 10.14
C SER A 109 -4.17 1.85 10.32
N ASN A 110 -4.10 2.74 9.33
CA ASN A 110 -4.78 4.03 9.34
C ASN A 110 -6.30 3.87 9.34
N ALA A 111 -6.84 3.01 8.47
CA ALA A 111 -8.27 2.71 8.43
C ALA A 111 -8.78 2.15 9.78
N ARG A 112 -8.00 1.30 10.46
CA ARG A 112 -8.34 0.80 11.80
C ARG A 112 -8.38 1.91 12.85
N LYS A 113 -7.38 2.81 12.85
CA LYS A 113 -7.35 3.96 13.78
C LYS A 113 -8.54 4.89 13.53
N GLU A 114 -8.82 5.20 12.28
CA GLU A 114 -9.94 6.06 11.89
C GLU A 114 -11.28 5.43 12.30
N ALA A 115 -11.47 4.13 12.03
CA ALA A 115 -12.66 3.41 12.46
C ALA A 115 -12.85 3.43 13.99
N GLN A 116 -11.77 3.27 14.77
CA GLN A 116 -11.81 3.38 16.23
C GLN A 116 -12.20 4.79 16.71
N LEU A 117 -11.69 5.84 16.03
CA LEU A 117 -12.04 7.22 16.35
C LEU A 117 -13.53 7.49 16.06
N ILE A 118 -14.01 7.06 14.89
CA ILE A 118 -15.42 7.18 14.51
C ILE A 118 -16.31 6.47 15.52
N LEU A 119 -15.96 5.23 15.92
CA LEU A 119 -16.73 4.48 16.91
C LEU A 119 -16.80 5.23 18.24
N LYS A 120 -15.66 5.70 18.73
CA LYS A 120 -15.58 6.44 20.01
C LYS A 120 -16.37 7.75 19.97
N GLU A 121 -16.33 8.46 18.85
CA GLU A 121 -17.09 9.71 18.67
C GLU A 121 -18.60 9.44 18.57
N ALA A 122 -18.99 8.38 17.85
CA ALA A 122 -20.37 7.95 17.75
C ALA A 122 -20.94 7.53 19.12
N GLU A 123 -20.19 6.76 19.90
CA GLU A 123 -20.55 6.39 21.28
C GLU A 123 -20.76 7.63 22.15
N LYS A 124 -19.79 8.55 22.16
CA LYS A 124 -19.89 9.79 22.93
C LYS A 124 -21.10 10.64 22.52
N ASN A 125 -21.39 10.71 21.22
CA ASN A 125 -22.53 11.47 20.72
C ASN A 125 -23.86 10.79 21.09
N ALA A 126 -23.93 9.46 21.00
CA ALA A 126 -25.09 8.69 21.43
C ALA A 126 -25.37 8.90 22.92
N ASP A 127 -24.35 8.79 23.77
CA ASP A 127 -24.46 9.05 25.21
C ASP A 127 -24.96 10.46 25.50
N ARG A 128 -24.44 11.46 24.77
CA ARG A 128 -24.90 12.85 24.91
C ARG A 128 -26.38 12.98 24.55
N ILE A 129 -26.81 12.42 23.41
CA ILE A 129 -28.21 12.48 22.95
C ILE A 129 -29.14 11.81 23.97
N VAL A 130 -28.77 10.63 24.48
CA VAL A 130 -29.55 9.90 25.48
C VAL A 130 -29.67 10.71 26.76
N ASN A 131 -28.56 11.27 27.26
CA ASN A 131 -28.57 12.08 28.48
C ASN A 131 -29.41 13.36 28.32
N GLU A 132 -29.31 14.04 27.18
CA GLU A 132 -30.14 15.22 26.87
C GLU A 132 -31.63 14.86 26.80
N ALA A 133 -31.98 13.73 26.16
CA ALA A 133 -33.35 13.25 26.06
C ALA A 133 -33.92 12.89 27.45
N LEU A 134 -33.14 12.19 28.28
CA LEU A 134 -33.53 11.84 29.65
C LEU A 134 -33.71 13.10 30.52
N ALA A 135 -32.83 14.10 30.37
CA ALA A 135 -32.95 15.36 31.10
C ALA A 135 -34.23 16.12 30.70
N LYS A 136 -34.52 16.21 29.40
CA LYS A 136 -35.77 16.81 28.89
C LYS A 136 -37.00 16.05 29.38
N SER A 137 -36.97 14.73 29.34
CA SER A 137 -38.06 13.89 29.83
C SER A 137 -38.35 14.12 31.31
N ARG A 138 -37.31 14.19 32.15
CA ARG A 138 -37.47 14.51 33.58
C ARG A 138 -38.06 15.89 33.79
N LYS A 139 -37.59 16.89 33.04
CA LYS A 139 -38.11 18.26 33.12
C LYS A 139 -39.60 18.31 32.78
N ILE A 140 -40.01 17.68 31.68
CA ILE A 140 -41.41 17.59 31.27
C ILE A 140 -42.26 16.88 32.33
N ALA A 141 -41.75 15.79 32.92
CA ALA A 141 -42.47 15.09 33.99
C ALA A 141 -42.72 16.00 35.21
N ILE A 142 -41.72 16.80 35.60
CA ILE A 142 -41.86 17.78 36.69
C ILE A 142 -42.90 18.87 36.32
N GLU A 143 -42.84 19.41 35.10
CA GLU A 143 -43.80 20.42 34.62
C GLU A 143 -45.23 19.87 34.59
N ILE A 144 -45.43 18.61 34.20
CA ILE A 144 -46.74 17.94 34.23
C ILE A 144 -47.28 17.86 35.66
N GLU A 145 -46.45 17.46 36.62
CA GLU A 145 -46.87 17.38 38.03
C GLU A 145 -47.21 18.76 38.60
N GLU A 146 -46.47 19.80 38.22
CA GLU A 146 -46.77 21.16 38.61
C GLU A 146 -48.09 21.66 38.00
N LEU A 147 -48.33 21.40 36.71
CA LEU A 147 -49.59 21.73 36.04
C LEU A 147 -50.78 21.03 36.67
N LYS A 148 -50.66 19.75 37.03
CA LYS A 148 -51.72 19.01 37.75
C LYS A 148 -52.03 19.66 39.10
N LYS A 149 -51.02 20.05 39.87
CA LYS A 149 -51.21 20.77 41.15
C LYS A 149 -51.94 22.10 40.93
N ARG A 150 -51.51 22.89 39.94
CA ARG A 150 -52.16 24.17 39.58
C ARG A 150 -53.62 23.97 39.18
N ALA A 151 -53.90 22.96 38.36
CA ALA A 151 -55.27 22.61 37.95
C ALA A 151 -56.14 22.17 39.14
N SER A 152 -55.60 21.38 40.08
CA SER A 152 -56.31 20.97 41.29
C SER A 152 -56.66 22.16 42.19
N VAL A 153 -55.71 23.08 42.40
CA VAL A 153 -55.94 24.29 43.19
C VAL A 153 -56.98 25.19 42.52
N TYR A 154 -56.89 25.37 41.20
CA TYR A 154 -57.87 26.13 40.44
C TYR A 154 -59.27 25.51 40.56
N ARG A 155 -59.39 24.18 40.39
CA ARG A 155 -60.65 23.45 40.54
C ARG A 155 -61.28 23.67 41.92
N MET A 156 -60.49 23.57 42.98
CA MET A 156 -60.95 23.81 44.35
C MET A 156 -61.46 25.24 44.53
N ARG A 157 -60.70 26.25 44.09
CA ARG A 157 -61.11 27.66 44.16
C ARG A 157 -62.39 27.94 43.38
N PHE A 158 -62.50 27.37 42.18
CA PHE A 158 -63.68 27.53 41.33
C PHE A 158 -64.91 26.88 41.96
N ARG A 159 -64.75 25.69 42.55
CA ARG A 159 -65.81 25.02 43.30
C ARG A 159 -66.30 25.88 44.48
N THR A 160 -65.39 26.40 45.31
CA THR A 160 -65.75 27.27 46.44
C THR A 160 -66.47 28.54 45.98
N LEU A 161 -66.04 29.13 44.86
CA LEU A 161 -66.72 30.29 44.29
C LEU A 161 -68.15 29.94 43.86
N LEU A 162 -68.36 28.82 43.18
CA LEU A 162 -69.70 28.38 42.78
C LEU A 162 -70.58 28.02 43.98
N GLU A 163 -70.04 27.36 45.00
CA GLU A 163 -70.76 27.07 46.25
C GLU A 163 -71.21 28.36 46.93
N ALA A 164 -70.36 29.39 47.00
CA ALA A 164 -70.74 30.69 47.54
C ALA A 164 -71.81 31.40 46.69
N GLN A 165 -71.74 31.31 45.36
CA GLN A 165 -72.77 31.88 44.49
C GLN A 165 -74.11 31.15 44.62
N LEU A 166 -74.10 29.81 44.79
CA LEU A 166 -75.30 29.02 45.04
C LEU A 166 -75.92 29.37 46.40
N GLU A 167 -75.11 29.46 47.46
CA GLU A 167 -75.58 29.86 48.79
C GLU A 167 -76.24 31.25 48.76
N MET A 168 -75.70 32.21 47.99
CA MET A 168 -76.35 33.52 47.80
C MET A 168 -77.71 33.42 47.11
N LEU A 169 -77.91 32.47 46.18
CA LEU A 169 -79.19 32.25 45.52
C LEU A 169 -80.19 31.53 46.44
N GLU A 170 -79.72 30.58 47.24
CA GLU A 170 -80.56 29.77 48.14
C GLU A 170 -80.99 30.53 49.40
N ASN A 171 -80.22 31.52 49.86
CA ASN A 171 -80.50 32.29 51.08
C ASN A 171 -81.67 33.29 50.96
N GLY A 172 -82.62 33.09 50.03
CA GLY A 172 -83.88 33.83 49.99
C GLY A 172 -83.77 35.31 49.63
N ALA A 173 -82.59 35.83 49.27
CA ALA A 173 -82.42 37.23 48.86
C ALA A 173 -83.27 37.61 47.63
N TRP A 174 -83.75 36.61 46.88
CA TRP A 174 -84.70 36.78 45.79
C TRP A 174 -86.17 36.70 46.23
N ASP A 175 -86.49 35.96 47.31
CA ASP A 175 -87.85 35.92 47.88
C ASP A 175 -88.25 37.30 48.44
N ASP A 176 -87.28 38.03 48.99
CA ASP A 176 -87.47 39.43 49.44
C ASP A 176 -87.72 40.40 48.27
N ILE A 177 -87.13 40.14 47.09
CA ILE A 177 -87.33 40.95 45.88
C ILE A 177 -88.69 40.64 45.24
N GLU A 178 -89.10 39.37 45.16
CA GLU A 178 -90.42 38.98 44.65
C GLU A 178 -91.56 39.50 45.54
N GLN A 179 -91.38 39.49 46.87
CA GLN A 179 -92.36 40.08 47.79
C GLN A 179 -92.45 41.60 47.62
N ALA A 180 -91.33 42.30 47.41
CA ALA A 180 -91.33 43.75 47.19
C ALA A 180 -92.06 44.16 45.88
N ASP A 181 -91.88 43.42 44.79
CA ASP A 181 -92.58 43.70 43.52
C ASP A 181 -94.09 43.43 43.61
N SER A 182 -94.50 42.39 44.34
CA SER A 182 -95.93 42.10 44.57
C SER A 182 -96.64 43.13 45.45
N ALA A 183 -95.90 43.80 46.36
CA ALA A 183 -96.44 44.88 47.19
C ALA A 183 -96.63 46.19 46.42
N VAL A 184 -95.81 46.45 45.39
CA VAL A 184 -95.91 47.64 44.53
C VAL A 184 -97.00 47.48 43.44
N ALA A 185 -97.32 46.25 43.04
CA ALA A 185 -98.37 45.98 42.05
C ALA A 185 -99.82 46.06 42.61
N VAL A 186 -99.99 46.23 43.93
CA VAL A 186 -101.30 46.25 44.62
C VAL A 186 -101.71 47.67 45.08
N GLU A 187 -100.89 48.69 44.82
CA GLU A 187 -101.20 50.11 45.06
C GLU A 187 -101.58 50.84 43.76
#